data_AF-A0A5N7W7J8-F1
#
_entry.id   AF-A0A5N7W7J8-F1
#
_cell.length_a   1.000
_cell.length_b   1.000
_cell.length_c   1.000
_cell.angle_alpha   90.00
_cell.angle_beta   90.00
_cell.angle_gamma   90.00
#
_symmetry.space_group_name_H-M   'P 1'
#
loop_
_entity.id
_entity.type
_entity.pdbx_description
1 polymer ?
#
loop_
_entity_poly.entity_id
_entity_poly.type
_entity_poly.pdbx_seq_one_letter_code
_entity_poly.pdbx_strand_id
1 'polypeptide(L)'
;MSLDGGYIGSIDHAIANLHVGRHQGRQQGIEEGLEEGYQQGHQEGYNAGWEAGVAAGNVQIHKQMEFTRQHIAEKERIKTELVQQRELIEQLEAKVAELERENAALRGENTKLRKTDASLRELIDALKGANQRLQEQVTELDAKIQERTRQYADQLWQYNRTLIFMNSVRGVLEELTSDRSPNADHVRQLFAEKYAHQVSQGLKDGAIKAAPEVDDEFAKALPKTRKFIVDMLSSAGSLNEVSQEPEEDWVP
;
A
#
# COMPACT_ATOMS: atom_id res chain seq x y z
N MET A 1 -75.05 137.99 36.11
CA MET A 1 -76.11 137.88 37.14
C MET A 1 -75.56 136.95 38.20
N SER A 2 -75.12 137.48 39.33
CA SER A 2 -75.94 137.80 40.51
C SER A 2 -75.81 136.67 41.52
N LEU A 3 -75.06 137.01 42.57
CA LEU A 3 -75.08 136.52 43.94
C LEU A 3 -76.38 135.80 44.31
N ASP A 4 -76.29 134.67 45.01
CA ASP A 4 -76.62 134.55 46.44
C ASP A 4 -76.65 133.07 46.87
N GLY A 5 -76.25 132.76 48.11
CA GLY A 5 -76.46 131.44 48.71
C GLY A 5 -75.21 130.79 49.32
N GLY A 6 -74.73 131.32 50.44
CA GLY A 6 -73.86 130.57 51.34
C GLY A 6 -74.65 129.49 52.10
N TYR A 7 -74.02 128.36 52.38
CA TYR A 7 -74.17 127.56 53.61
C TYR A 7 -73.18 126.38 53.54
N ILE A 8 -72.08 126.40 54.30
CA ILE A 8 -71.98 125.75 55.62
C ILE A 8 -72.31 124.24 55.51
N GLY A 9 -71.38 123.49 54.91
CA GLY A 9 -71.13 122.11 55.33
C GLY A 9 -70.09 122.19 56.43
N SER A 10 -70.46 121.83 57.65
CA SER A 10 -69.61 121.91 58.83
C SER A 10 -68.30 121.13 58.65
N ILE A 11 -67.35 121.38 59.54
CA ILE A 11 -66.19 120.49 59.79
C ILE A 11 -66.63 119.00 59.76
N ASP A 12 -67.86 118.68 60.17
CA ASP A 12 -68.43 117.33 60.14
C ASP A 12 -68.59 116.73 58.73
N HIS A 13 -68.82 117.52 57.67
CA HIS A 13 -68.95 116.99 56.29
C HIS A 13 -67.58 116.65 55.68
N ALA A 14 -66.56 117.46 55.98
CA ALA A 14 -65.17 117.16 55.64
C ALA A 14 -64.64 115.96 56.44
N ILE A 15 -64.99 115.86 57.74
CA ILE A 15 -64.70 114.71 58.60
C ILE A 15 -65.41 113.45 58.10
N ALA A 16 -66.67 113.54 57.64
CA ALA A 16 -67.40 112.42 57.08
C ALA A 16 -66.74 111.89 55.79
N ASN A 17 -66.38 112.77 54.86
CA ASN A 17 -65.68 112.37 53.63
C ASN A 17 -64.27 111.80 53.90
N LEU A 18 -63.54 112.33 54.89
CA LEU A 18 -62.27 111.76 55.34
C LEU A 18 -62.45 110.37 55.98
N HIS A 19 -63.49 110.17 56.79
CA HIS A 19 -63.81 108.87 57.37
C HIS A 19 -64.22 107.84 56.30
N VAL A 20 -65.07 108.24 55.34
CA VAL A 20 -65.49 107.38 54.23
C VAL A 20 -64.30 107.03 53.34
N GLY A 21 -63.49 108.01 52.94
CA GLY A 21 -62.29 107.78 52.11
C GLY A 21 -61.23 106.94 52.82
N ARG A 22 -61.02 107.13 54.13
CA ARG A 22 -60.08 106.32 54.92
C ARG A 22 -60.59 104.89 55.15
N HIS A 23 -61.89 104.71 55.34
CA HIS A 23 -62.50 103.39 55.47
C HIS A 23 -62.46 102.63 54.14
N GLN A 24 -62.84 103.29 53.04
CA GLN A 24 -62.78 102.71 51.69
C GLN A 24 -61.35 102.36 51.28
N GLY A 25 -60.39 103.28 51.44
CA GLY A 25 -58.99 103.01 51.09
C GLY A 25 -58.36 101.90 51.96
N ARG A 26 -58.76 101.78 53.23
CA ARG A 26 -58.31 100.66 54.08
C ARG A 26 -58.93 99.33 53.63
N GLN A 27 -60.22 99.31 53.32
CA GLN A 27 -60.89 98.10 52.88
C GLN A 27 -60.37 97.64 51.51
N GLN A 28 -60.22 98.57 50.57
CA GLN A 28 -59.65 98.32 49.26
C GLN A 28 -58.21 97.80 49.36
N GLY A 29 -57.34 98.41 50.17
CA GLY A 29 -55.97 97.92 50.34
C GLY A 29 -55.88 96.54 51.02
N ILE A 30 -56.86 96.18 51.87
CA ILE A 30 -56.94 94.81 52.44
C ILE A 30 -57.41 93.82 51.38
N GLU A 31 -58.43 94.17 50.58
CA GLU A 31 -58.96 93.31 49.51
C GLU A 31 -57.91 93.10 48.41
N GLU A 32 -57.29 94.17 47.91
CA GLU A 32 -56.22 94.13 46.91
C GLU A 32 -55.00 93.35 47.42
N GLY A 33 -54.53 93.62 48.64
CA GLY A 33 -53.40 92.88 49.22
C GLY A 33 -53.67 91.40 49.45
N LEU A 34 -54.92 91.04 49.80
CA LEU A 34 -55.34 89.65 49.94
C LEU A 34 -55.44 88.96 48.57
N GLU A 35 -56.00 89.63 47.58
CA GLU A 35 -56.15 89.11 46.22
C GLU A 35 -54.80 88.97 45.52
N GLU A 36 -53.93 89.97 45.57
CA GLU A 36 -52.57 89.91 45.03
C GLU A 36 -51.74 88.82 45.71
N GLY A 37 -51.77 88.75 47.04
CA GLY A 37 -51.05 87.72 47.79
C GLY A 37 -51.55 86.31 47.47
N TYR A 38 -52.86 86.14 47.30
CA TYR A 38 -53.45 84.87 46.89
C TYR A 38 -53.07 84.49 45.47
N GLN A 39 -53.19 85.40 44.50
CA GLN A 39 -52.85 85.16 43.10
C GLN A 39 -51.36 84.85 42.94
N GLN A 40 -50.49 85.66 43.56
CA GLN A 40 -49.04 85.47 43.52
C GLN A 40 -48.65 84.13 44.17
N GLY A 41 -49.13 83.85 45.38
CA GLY A 41 -48.82 82.60 46.08
C GLY A 41 -49.33 81.36 45.34
N HIS A 42 -50.52 81.44 44.73
CA HIS A 42 -51.05 80.35 43.90
C HIS A 42 -50.21 80.15 42.64
N GLN A 43 -49.85 81.23 41.93
CA GLN A 43 -49.05 81.13 40.71
C GLN A 43 -47.63 80.64 40.98
N GLU A 44 -46.97 81.15 42.03
CA GLU A 44 -45.64 80.70 42.45
C GLU A 44 -45.66 79.24 42.88
N GLY A 45 -46.64 78.84 43.71
CA GLY A 45 -46.80 77.46 44.16
C GLY A 45 -47.09 76.49 43.01
N TYR A 46 -47.94 76.89 42.07
CA TYR A 46 -48.24 76.10 40.87
C TYR A 46 -47.00 75.94 39.99
N ASN A 47 -46.30 77.05 39.68
CA ASN A 47 -45.11 77.02 38.85
C ASN A 47 -44.00 76.19 39.49
N ALA A 48 -43.71 76.40 40.79
CA ALA A 48 -42.70 75.65 41.51
C ALA A 48 -43.05 74.14 41.57
N GLY A 49 -44.31 73.80 41.84
CA GLY A 49 -44.78 72.41 41.84
C GLY A 49 -44.69 71.76 40.47
N TRP A 50 -45.07 72.48 39.41
CA TRP A 50 -44.96 72.02 38.03
C TRP A 50 -43.50 71.81 37.61
N GLU A 51 -42.62 72.78 37.86
CA GLU A 51 -41.19 72.67 37.56
C GLU A 51 -40.52 71.53 38.31
N ALA A 52 -40.82 71.36 39.61
CA ALA A 52 -40.31 70.26 40.40
C ALA A 52 -40.81 68.90 39.88
N GLY A 53 -42.09 68.81 39.50
CA GLY A 53 -42.68 67.61 38.91
C GLY A 53 -42.04 67.25 37.56
N VAL A 54 -41.86 68.24 36.68
CA VAL A 54 -41.20 68.07 35.38
C VAL A 54 -39.74 67.68 35.56
N ALA A 55 -39.00 68.33 36.46
CA ALA A 55 -37.61 68.00 36.74
C ALA A 55 -37.46 66.56 37.25
N ALA A 56 -38.29 66.15 38.21
CA ALA A 56 -38.30 64.77 38.73
C ALA A 56 -38.68 63.75 37.65
N GLY A 57 -39.68 64.07 36.82
CA GLY A 57 -40.08 63.25 35.68
C GLY A 57 -38.97 63.08 34.65
N ASN A 58 -38.31 64.18 34.27
CA ASN A 58 -37.22 64.18 33.31
C ASN A 58 -36.04 63.32 33.79
N VAL A 59 -35.70 63.34 35.07
CA VAL A 59 -34.65 62.46 35.63
C VAL A 59 -35.00 60.98 35.42
N GLN A 60 -36.25 60.58 35.65
CA GLN A 60 -36.67 59.19 35.44
C GLN A 60 -36.67 58.81 33.96
N ILE A 61 -37.15 59.72 33.10
CA ILE A 61 -37.13 59.53 31.65
C ILE A 61 -35.68 59.34 31.16
N HIS A 62 -34.73 60.18 31.60
CA HIS A 62 -33.33 60.05 31.21
C HIS A 62 -32.72 58.72 31.65
N LYS A 63 -32.97 58.27 32.89
CA LYS A 63 -32.53 56.94 33.36
C LYS A 63 -33.09 55.82 32.50
N GLN A 64 -34.38 55.89 32.17
CA GLN A 64 -35.02 54.89 31.32
C GLN A 64 -34.46 54.91 29.89
N MET A 65 -34.16 56.08 29.33
CA MET A 65 -33.54 56.23 28.01
C MET A 65 -32.12 55.64 27.99
N GLU A 66 -31.32 55.88 29.02
CA GLU A 66 -29.97 55.31 29.14
C GLU A 66 -30.02 53.79 29.26
N PHE A 67 -30.88 53.26 30.13
CA PHE A 67 -31.10 51.83 30.26
C PHE A 67 -31.53 51.20 28.93
N THR A 68 -32.49 51.82 28.23
CA THR A 68 -32.95 51.35 26.93
C THR A 68 -31.83 51.35 25.88
N ARG A 69 -31.00 52.41 25.84
CA ARG A 69 -29.84 52.49 24.94
C ARG A 69 -28.83 51.38 25.20
N GLN A 70 -28.51 51.12 26.47
CA GLN A 70 -27.58 50.04 26.85
C GLN A 70 -28.11 48.67 26.43
N HIS A 71 -29.39 48.38 26.68
CA HIS A 71 -29.99 47.10 26.28
C HIS A 71 -30.07 46.91 24.77
N ILE A 72 -30.35 47.97 24.01
CA ILE A 72 -30.31 47.90 22.53
C ILE A 72 -28.89 47.63 22.06
N ALA A 73 -27.88 48.33 22.60
CA ALA A 73 -26.49 48.12 22.23
C ALA A 73 -26.02 46.68 22.55
N GLU A 74 -26.35 46.16 23.72
CA GLU A 74 -26.00 44.79 24.11
C GLU A 74 -26.71 43.75 23.23
N LYS A 75 -27.99 43.97 22.92
CA LYS A 75 -28.74 43.09 22.00
C LYS A 75 -28.09 43.03 20.62
N GLU A 76 -27.69 44.17 20.05
CA GLU A 76 -27.03 44.19 18.73
C GLU A 76 -25.64 43.56 18.78
N ARG A 77 -24.91 43.70 19.90
CA ARG A 77 -23.65 43.01 20.12
C ARG A 77 -23.83 41.49 20.14
N ILE A 78 -24.74 40.98 20.97
CA ILE A 78 -25.03 39.53 21.06
C ILE A 78 -25.47 38.99 19.70
N LYS A 79 -26.32 39.74 18.97
CA LYS A 79 -26.75 39.34 17.64
C LYS A 79 -25.58 39.21 16.66
N THR A 80 -24.62 40.14 16.72
CA THR A 80 -23.41 40.10 15.90
C THR A 80 -22.53 38.91 16.27
N GLU A 81 -22.32 38.67 17.56
CA GLU A 81 -21.55 37.51 18.06
C GLU A 81 -22.21 36.18 17.65
N LEU A 82 -23.54 36.09 17.68
CA LEU A 82 -24.29 34.90 17.26
C LEU A 82 -24.13 34.61 15.76
N VAL A 83 -24.14 35.67 14.91
CA VAL A 83 -23.86 35.52 13.47
C VAL A 83 -22.43 35.02 13.25
N GLN A 84 -21.45 35.59 13.93
CA GLN A 84 -20.04 35.16 13.83
C GLN A 84 -19.86 33.71 14.29
N GLN A 85 -20.50 33.30 15.39
CA GLN A 85 -20.46 31.92 15.87
C GLN A 85 -21.09 30.95 14.88
N ARG A 86 -22.21 31.34 14.24
CA ARG A 86 -22.84 30.51 13.21
C ARG A 86 -21.93 30.32 12.01
N GLU A 87 -21.30 31.39 11.52
CA GLU A 87 -20.34 31.29 10.41
C GLU A 87 -19.14 30.39 10.78
N LEU A 88 -18.64 30.48 12.01
CA LEU A 88 -17.56 29.62 12.48
C LEU A 88 -18.00 28.14 12.54
N ILE A 89 -19.22 27.85 13.02
CA ILE A 89 -19.76 26.50 13.04
C ILE A 89 -19.85 25.94 11.62
N GLU A 90 -20.37 26.72 10.67
CA GLU A 90 -20.47 26.30 9.27
C GLU A 90 -19.08 26.01 8.66
N GLN A 91 -18.06 26.81 8.98
CA GLN A 91 -16.68 26.54 8.56
C GLN A 91 -16.10 25.27 9.18
N LEU A 92 -16.33 25.04 10.47
CA LEU A 92 -15.86 23.85 11.18
C LEU A 92 -16.53 22.59 10.65
N GLU A 93 -17.84 22.62 10.41
CA GLU A 93 -18.59 21.52 9.80
C GLU A 93 -18.06 21.19 8.41
N ALA A 94 -17.78 22.21 7.58
CA ALA A 94 -17.17 22.01 6.27
C ALA A 94 -15.79 21.36 6.38
N LYS A 95 -14.97 21.76 7.36
CA LYS A 95 -13.64 21.19 7.58
C LYS A 95 -13.71 19.74 8.07
N VAL A 96 -14.64 19.43 8.96
CA VAL A 96 -14.88 18.05 9.41
C VAL A 96 -15.29 17.17 8.23
N ALA A 97 -16.22 17.63 7.40
CA ALA A 97 -16.65 16.89 6.21
C ALA A 97 -15.50 16.65 5.21
N GLU A 98 -14.58 17.62 5.05
CA GLU A 98 -13.37 17.44 4.24
C GLU A 98 -12.45 16.36 4.82
N LEU A 99 -12.15 16.43 6.12
CA LEU A 99 -11.30 15.48 6.81
C LEU A 99 -11.89 14.06 6.81
N GLU A 100 -13.21 13.92 6.88
CA GLU A 100 -13.89 12.63 6.77
C GLU A 100 -13.74 12.02 5.37
N ARG A 101 -13.86 12.84 4.31
CA ARG A 101 -13.63 12.38 2.93
C ARG A 101 -12.18 11.95 2.71
N GLU A 102 -11.22 12.74 3.22
CA GLU A 102 -9.80 12.40 3.14
C GLU A 102 -9.51 11.08 3.87
N ASN A 103 -10.02 10.92 5.09
CA ASN A 103 -9.88 9.67 5.84
C ASN A 103 -10.51 8.47 5.11
N ALA A 104 -11.67 8.65 4.47
CA ALA A 104 -12.28 7.59 3.67
C ALA A 104 -11.41 7.21 2.46
N ALA A 105 -10.82 8.19 1.77
CA ALA A 105 -9.90 7.96 0.66
C ALA A 105 -8.63 7.22 1.11
N LEU A 106 -7.99 7.68 2.20
CA LEU A 106 -6.80 7.05 2.78
C LEU A 106 -7.06 5.62 3.25
N ARG A 107 -8.25 5.34 3.78
CA ARG A 107 -8.66 3.97 4.12
C ARG A 107 -8.78 3.12 2.85
N GLY A 108 -9.40 3.65 1.80
CA GLY A 108 -9.50 2.98 0.50
C GLY A 108 -8.12 2.64 -0.07
N GLU A 109 -7.18 3.57 -0.05
CA GLU A 109 -5.81 3.35 -0.50
C GLU A 109 -5.08 2.31 0.36
N ASN A 110 -5.19 2.38 1.68
CA ASN A 110 -4.63 1.36 2.58
C ASN A 110 -5.17 -0.03 2.30
N THR A 111 -6.46 -0.19 1.96
CA THR A 111 -6.99 -1.51 1.58
C THR A 111 -6.38 -2.03 0.28
N LYS A 112 -6.10 -1.15 -0.70
CA LYS A 112 -5.42 -1.54 -1.95
C LYS A 112 -3.99 -1.97 -1.67
N LEU A 113 -3.24 -1.19 -0.89
CA LEU A 113 -1.86 -1.51 -0.51
C LEU A 113 -1.78 -2.85 0.25
N ARG A 114 -2.72 -3.12 1.16
CA ARG A 114 -2.76 -4.42 1.84
C ARG A 114 -3.00 -5.59 0.90
N LYS A 115 -3.83 -5.41 -0.14
CA LYS A 115 -4.05 -6.45 -1.17
C LYS A 115 -2.79 -6.67 -1.99
N THR A 116 -2.10 -5.60 -2.40
CA THR A 116 -0.85 -5.73 -3.16
C THR A 116 0.23 -6.41 -2.31
N ASP A 117 0.35 -6.06 -1.04
CA ASP A 117 1.28 -6.71 -0.11
C ASP A 117 0.99 -8.20 0.07
N ALA A 118 -0.29 -8.58 0.16
CA ALA A 118 -0.69 -9.98 0.23
C ALA A 118 -0.27 -10.74 -1.03
N SER A 119 -0.56 -10.20 -2.22
CA SER A 119 -0.16 -10.81 -3.49
C SER A 119 1.37 -10.91 -3.66
N LEU A 120 2.12 -9.91 -3.20
CA LEU A 120 3.59 -9.96 -3.23
C LEU A 120 4.14 -11.04 -2.30
N ARG A 121 3.55 -11.24 -1.11
CA ARG A 121 3.94 -12.33 -0.20
C ARG A 121 3.70 -13.70 -0.82
N GLU A 122 2.54 -13.90 -1.44
CA GLU A 122 2.23 -15.14 -2.17
C GLU A 122 3.24 -15.43 -3.28
N LEU A 123 3.64 -14.40 -4.05
CA LEU A 123 4.66 -14.53 -5.09
C LEU A 123 6.03 -14.90 -4.51
N ILE A 124 6.43 -14.28 -3.40
CA ILE A 124 7.70 -14.57 -2.72
C ILE A 124 7.73 -16.02 -2.22
N ASP A 125 6.63 -16.51 -1.64
CA ASP A 125 6.53 -17.88 -1.15
C ASP A 125 6.57 -18.89 -2.31
N ALA A 126 5.89 -18.59 -3.41
CA ALA A 126 5.95 -19.41 -4.64
C ALA A 126 7.37 -19.47 -5.22
N LEU A 127 8.08 -18.33 -5.29
CA LEU A 127 9.46 -18.26 -5.77
C LEU A 127 10.43 -19.01 -4.85
N LYS A 128 10.26 -18.91 -3.53
CA LYS A 128 11.03 -19.71 -2.57
C LYS A 128 10.83 -21.21 -2.80
N GLY A 129 9.58 -21.64 -2.96
CA GLY A 129 9.27 -23.04 -3.24
C GLY A 129 9.86 -23.53 -4.56
N ALA A 130 9.81 -22.72 -5.63
CA ALA A 130 10.44 -23.04 -6.91
C ALA A 130 11.97 -23.15 -6.79
N ASN A 131 12.61 -22.21 -6.10
CA ASN A 131 14.06 -22.24 -5.88
C ASN A 131 14.51 -23.47 -5.08
N GLN A 132 13.74 -23.86 -4.06
CA GLN A 132 14.04 -25.07 -3.30
C GLN A 132 13.96 -26.32 -4.19
N ARG A 133 12.93 -26.46 -5.03
CA ARG A 133 12.82 -27.59 -5.98
C ARG A 133 13.96 -27.61 -6.99
N LEU A 134 14.38 -26.44 -7.48
CA LEU A 134 15.53 -26.34 -8.38
C LEU A 134 16.83 -26.77 -7.69
N GLN A 135 17.03 -26.37 -6.44
CA GLN A 135 18.18 -26.82 -5.65
C GLN A 135 18.16 -28.34 -5.45
N GLU A 136 17.01 -28.92 -5.11
CA GLU A 136 16.85 -30.38 -4.99
C GLU A 136 17.18 -31.09 -6.31
N GLN A 137 16.68 -30.60 -7.45
CA GLN A 137 16.99 -31.17 -8.77
C GLN A 137 18.47 -31.08 -9.13
N VAL A 138 19.13 -29.95 -8.83
CA VAL A 138 20.57 -29.80 -9.07
C VAL A 138 21.35 -30.81 -8.23
N THR A 139 21.01 -30.97 -6.95
CA THR A 139 21.68 -31.95 -6.08
C THR A 139 21.48 -33.40 -6.57
N GLU A 140 20.29 -33.72 -7.08
CA GLU A 140 20.01 -35.05 -7.63
C GLU A 140 20.79 -35.30 -8.92
N LEU A 141 20.87 -34.31 -9.80
CA LEU A 141 21.65 -34.40 -11.05
C LEU A 141 23.14 -34.54 -10.76
N ASP A 142 23.68 -33.79 -9.80
CA ASP A 142 25.08 -33.90 -9.39
C ASP A 142 25.38 -35.31 -8.86
N ALA A 143 24.50 -35.88 -8.05
CA ALA A 143 24.63 -37.25 -7.57
C ALA A 143 24.61 -38.27 -8.72
N LYS A 144 23.70 -38.10 -9.69
CA LYS A 144 23.63 -38.96 -10.89
C LYS A 144 24.88 -38.86 -11.75
N ILE A 145 25.42 -37.65 -11.94
CA ILE A 145 26.65 -37.42 -12.70
C ILE A 145 27.83 -38.09 -11.99
N GLN A 146 27.95 -37.94 -10.68
CA GLN A 146 29.01 -38.59 -9.90
C GLN A 146 28.93 -40.11 -10.00
N GLU A 147 27.74 -40.68 -9.89
CA GLU A 147 27.52 -42.12 -10.00
C GLU A 147 27.87 -42.64 -11.40
N ARG A 148 27.35 -41.99 -12.45
CA ARG A 148 27.71 -42.32 -13.85
C ARG A 148 29.22 -42.23 -14.08
N THR A 149 29.88 -41.22 -13.52
CA THR A 149 31.33 -41.03 -13.68
C THR A 149 32.10 -42.17 -13.03
N ARG A 150 31.70 -42.62 -11.84
CA ARG A 150 32.29 -43.79 -11.17
C ARG A 150 32.10 -45.06 -12.00
N GLN A 151 30.88 -45.28 -12.51
CA GLN A 151 30.58 -46.44 -13.35
C GLN A 151 31.45 -46.47 -14.61
N TYR A 152 31.62 -45.33 -15.29
CA TYR A 152 32.51 -45.25 -16.45
C TYR A 152 33.98 -45.50 -16.09
N ALA A 153 34.45 -44.98 -14.95
CA ALA A 153 35.80 -45.25 -14.49
C ALA A 153 36.01 -46.75 -14.25
N ASP A 154 35.06 -47.41 -13.57
CA ASP A 154 35.13 -48.85 -13.31
C ASP A 154 35.09 -49.68 -14.60
N GLN A 155 34.24 -49.32 -15.55
CA GLN A 155 34.20 -49.95 -16.88
C GLN A 155 35.54 -49.79 -17.62
N LEU A 156 36.15 -48.61 -17.58
CA LEU A 156 37.45 -48.36 -18.20
C LEU A 156 38.55 -49.19 -17.52
N TRP A 157 38.52 -49.31 -16.19
CA TRP A 157 39.45 -50.17 -15.46
C TRP A 157 39.28 -51.65 -15.81
N GLN A 158 38.05 -52.14 -15.93
CA GLN A 158 37.77 -53.51 -16.36
C GLN A 158 38.25 -53.74 -17.80
N TYR A 159 37.94 -52.82 -18.72
CA TYR A 159 38.40 -52.88 -20.10
C TYR A 159 39.93 -52.95 -20.17
N ASN A 160 40.64 -52.07 -19.45
CA ASN A 160 42.10 -52.06 -19.43
C ASN A 160 42.68 -53.38 -18.88
N ARG A 161 42.08 -53.96 -17.84
CA ARG A 161 42.48 -55.27 -17.29
C ARG A 161 42.30 -56.39 -18.32
N THR A 162 41.15 -56.45 -18.97
CA THR A 162 40.87 -57.42 -20.04
C THR A 162 41.83 -57.25 -21.21
N LEU A 163 42.14 -56.01 -21.58
CA LEU A 163 43.08 -55.71 -22.67
C LEU A 163 44.51 -56.17 -22.35
N ILE A 164 44.97 -56.00 -21.11
CA ILE A 164 46.28 -56.52 -20.68
C ILE A 164 46.30 -58.05 -20.79
N PHE A 165 45.29 -58.74 -20.25
CA PHE A 165 45.18 -60.20 -20.34
C PHE A 165 45.16 -60.69 -21.80
N MET A 166 44.32 -60.09 -22.65
CA MET A 166 44.23 -60.42 -24.07
C MET A 166 45.55 -60.21 -24.80
N ASN A 167 46.27 -59.12 -24.53
CA ASN A 167 47.58 -58.88 -25.13
C ASN A 167 48.63 -59.89 -24.66
N SER A 168 48.60 -60.31 -23.39
CA SER A 168 49.49 -61.35 -22.88
C SER A 168 49.21 -62.70 -23.54
N VAL A 169 47.94 -63.12 -23.63
CA VAL A 169 47.55 -64.36 -24.32
C VAL A 169 47.94 -64.31 -25.79
N ARG A 170 47.66 -63.19 -26.47
CA ARG A 170 48.06 -62.99 -27.87
C ARG A 170 49.57 -63.14 -28.04
N GLY A 171 50.37 -62.51 -27.19
CA GLY A 171 51.84 -62.62 -27.26
C GLY A 171 52.35 -64.05 -27.11
N VAL A 172 51.78 -64.83 -26.18
CA VAL A 172 52.12 -66.26 -26.03
C VAL A 172 51.74 -67.06 -27.27
N LEU A 173 50.55 -66.83 -27.83
CA LEU A 173 50.12 -67.51 -29.06
C LEU A 173 50.97 -67.11 -30.26
N GLU A 174 51.34 -65.83 -30.40
CA GLU A 174 52.26 -65.32 -31.43
C GLU A 174 53.61 -66.03 -31.34
N GLU A 175 54.15 -66.24 -30.14
CA GLU A 175 55.41 -66.97 -29.93
C GLU A 175 55.28 -68.45 -30.31
N LEU A 176 54.22 -69.13 -29.83
CA LEU A 176 53.95 -70.54 -30.12
C LEU A 176 53.64 -70.82 -31.60
N THR A 177 53.22 -69.80 -32.34
CA THR A 177 52.86 -69.92 -33.76
C THR A 177 53.86 -69.24 -34.69
N SER A 178 54.98 -68.72 -34.15
CA SER A 178 55.98 -67.98 -34.91
C SER A 178 56.72 -68.82 -35.95
N ASP A 179 56.78 -70.14 -35.76
CA ASP A 179 57.45 -71.07 -36.66
C ASP A 179 56.47 -71.92 -37.52
N ARG A 180 57.03 -72.60 -38.52
CA ARG A 180 56.31 -73.59 -39.34
C ARG A 180 56.58 -75.00 -38.82
N SER A 181 56.23 -75.23 -37.56
CA SER A 181 56.27 -76.55 -36.94
C SER A 181 54.87 -77.20 -36.98
N PRO A 182 54.78 -78.55 -36.97
CA PRO A 182 53.49 -79.25 -36.85
C PRO A 182 52.70 -78.85 -35.59
N ASN A 183 53.42 -78.48 -34.51
CA ASN A 183 52.80 -78.00 -33.28
C ASN A 183 52.19 -76.61 -33.46
N ALA A 184 52.88 -75.69 -34.14
CA ALA A 184 52.34 -74.37 -34.46
C ALA A 184 51.10 -74.45 -35.36
N ASP A 185 51.08 -75.38 -36.33
CA ASP A 185 49.90 -75.63 -37.17
C ASP A 185 48.72 -76.18 -36.36
N HIS A 186 48.98 -77.09 -35.42
CA HIS A 186 47.94 -77.59 -34.52
C HIS A 186 47.34 -76.48 -33.63
N VAL A 187 48.18 -75.57 -33.10
CA VAL A 187 47.71 -74.42 -32.30
C VAL A 187 46.90 -73.44 -33.16
N ARG A 188 47.29 -73.18 -34.41
CA ARG A 188 46.53 -72.36 -35.37
C ARG A 188 45.14 -72.93 -35.62
N GLN A 189 45.05 -74.23 -35.89
CA GLN A 189 43.79 -74.91 -36.15
C GLN A 189 42.87 -74.91 -34.92
N LEU A 190 43.42 -75.23 -33.74
CA LEU A 190 42.66 -75.20 -32.50
C LEU A 190 42.14 -73.79 -32.16
N PHE A 191 42.95 -72.75 -32.41
CA PHE A 191 42.50 -71.37 -32.26
C PHE A 191 41.32 -71.06 -33.19
N ALA A 192 41.43 -71.41 -34.48
CA ALA A 192 40.37 -71.15 -35.47
C ALA A 192 39.04 -71.80 -35.07
N GLU A 193 39.07 -73.06 -34.64
CA GLU A 193 37.87 -73.78 -34.16
C GLU A 193 37.24 -73.10 -32.95
N LYS A 194 38.04 -72.76 -31.93
CA LYS A 194 37.53 -72.10 -30.72
C LYS A 194 37.05 -70.68 -30.98
N TYR A 195 37.73 -69.96 -31.86
CA TYR A 195 37.35 -68.61 -32.26
C TYR A 195 36.00 -68.60 -32.97
N ALA A 196 35.82 -69.45 -33.99
CA ALA A 196 34.56 -69.54 -34.74
C ALA A 196 33.38 -69.88 -33.82
N HIS A 197 33.57 -70.80 -32.86
CA HIS A 197 32.56 -71.13 -31.88
C HIS A 197 32.19 -69.93 -30.98
N GLN A 198 33.18 -69.20 -30.46
CA GLN A 198 32.96 -68.04 -29.59
C GLN A 198 32.31 -66.87 -30.33
N VAL A 199 32.70 -66.60 -31.58
CA VAL A 199 32.08 -65.58 -32.42
C VAL A 199 30.62 -65.93 -32.71
N SER A 200 30.35 -67.17 -33.12
CA SER A 200 28.97 -67.63 -33.39
C SER A 200 28.08 -67.50 -32.15
N GLN A 201 28.59 -67.93 -30.98
CA GLN A 201 27.87 -67.78 -29.72
C GLN A 201 27.66 -66.30 -29.37
N GLY A 202 28.69 -65.46 -29.52
CA GLY A 202 28.60 -64.04 -29.22
C GLY A 202 27.62 -63.28 -30.11
N LEU A 203 27.50 -63.65 -31.39
CA LEU A 203 26.49 -63.10 -32.30
C LEU A 203 25.09 -63.54 -31.89
N LYS A 204 24.91 -64.83 -31.58
CA LYS A 204 23.62 -65.39 -31.14
C LYS A 204 23.11 -64.76 -29.85
N ASP A 205 24.01 -64.56 -28.88
CA ASP A 205 23.69 -64.00 -27.57
C ASP A 205 23.64 -62.45 -27.61
N GLY A 206 23.92 -61.82 -28.76
CA GLY A 206 23.94 -60.37 -28.94
C GLY A 206 25.11 -59.67 -28.21
N ALA A 207 26.10 -60.43 -27.76
CA ALA A 207 27.30 -59.91 -27.08
C ALA A 207 28.23 -59.15 -28.05
N ILE A 208 28.21 -59.51 -29.34
CA ILE A 208 28.87 -58.78 -30.43
C ILE A 208 27.88 -58.56 -31.56
N LYS A 209 28.06 -57.46 -32.30
CA LYS A 209 27.21 -57.12 -33.46
C LYS A 209 27.75 -57.70 -34.76
N ALA A 210 29.05 -57.89 -34.84
CA ALA A 210 29.76 -58.43 -36.00
C ALA A 210 31.02 -59.16 -35.52
N ALA A 211 31.56 -60.04 -36.36
CA ALA A 211 32.79 -60.75 -36.05
C ALA A 211 34.00 -59.77 -35.99
N PRO A 212 34.91 -59.88 -35.01
CA PRO A 212 36.01 -58.91 -34.80
C PRO A 212 36.91 -58.64 -36.02
N GLU A 213 37.05 -59.59 -36.94
CA GLU A 213 37.83 -59.48 -38.16
C GLU A 213 37.15 -58.63 -39.25
N VAL A 214 35.82 -58.51 -39.23
CA VAL A 214 35.03 -57.68 -40.17
C VAL A 214 34.49 -56.39 -39.54
N ASP A 215 34.58 -56.24 -38.22
CA ASP A 215 34.13 -55.04 -37.50
C ASP A 215 35.13 -53.87 -37.64
N ASP A 216 34.67 -52.78 -38.25
CA ASP A 216 35.45 -51.54 -38.47
C ASP A 216 35.80 -50.79 -37.17
N GLU A 217 34.91 -50.81 -36.17
CA GLU A 217 35.18 -50.18 -34.88
C GLU A 217 36.24 -50.97 -34.12
N PHE A 218 36.14 -52.30 -34.14
CA PHE A 218 37.16 -53.18 -33.58
C PHE A 218 38.52 -53.00 -34.29
N ALA A 219 38.52 -52.87 -35.61
CA ALA A 219 39.72 -52.64 -36.41
C ALA A 219 40.44 -51.34 -36.01
N LYS A 220 39.69 -50.27 -35.72
CA LYS A 220 40.24 -48.99 -35.26
C LYS A 220 40.72 -49.05 -33.82
N ALA A 221 39.97 -49.71 -32.94
CA ALA A 221 40.30 -49.78 -31.52
C ALA A 221 41.49 -50.70 -31.22
N LEU A 222 41.57 -51.87 -31.88
CA LEU A 222 42.55 -52.92 -31.60
C LEU A 222 43.20 -53.49 -32.88
N PRO A 223 43.93 -52.66 -33.65
CA PRO A 223 44.44 -53.03 -34.98
C PRO A 223 45.40 -54.23 -34.95
N LYS A 224 46.25 -54.34 -33.92
CA LYS A 224 47.21 -55.45 -33.76
C LYS A 224 46.50 -56.78 -33.51
N THR A 225 45.48 -56.78 -32.64
CA THR A 225 44.71 -57.97 -32.32
C THR A 225 43.91 -58.45 -33.52
N ARG A 226 43.29 -57.53 -34.27
CA ARG A 226 42.61 -57.88 -35.52
C ARG A 226 43.56 -58.54 -36.52
N LYS A 227 44.74 -57.94 -36.73
CA LYS A 227 45.74 -58.51 -37.64
C LYS A 227 46.13 -59.93 -37.23
N PHE A 228 46.42 -60.15 -35.95
CA PHE A 228 46.72 -61.48 -35.42
C PHE A 228 45.60 -62.49 -35.71
N ILE A 229 44.34 -62.13 -35.49
CA ILE A 229 43.18 -63.00 -35.79
C ILE A 229 43.18 -63.39 -37.27
N VAL A 230 43.31 -62.41 -38.16
CA VAL A 230 43.33 -62.66 -39.62
C VAL A 230 44.49 -63.56 -40.01
N ASP A 231 45.69 -63.33 -39.46
CA ASP A 231 46.89 -64.13 -39.75
C ASP A 231 46.71 -65.59 -39.29
N MET A 232 46.12 -65.80 -38.10
CA MET A 232 45.80 -67.13 -37.55
C MET A 232 44.76 -67.88 -38.40
N LEU A 233 43.67 -67.22 -38.78
CA LEU A 233 42.60 -67.82 -39.59
C LEU A 233 43.04 -68.10 -41.03
N SER A 234 43.86 -67.22 -41.63
CA SER A 234 44.44 -67.42 -42.96
C SER A 234 45.34 -68.65 -42.99
N SER A 235 46.18 -68.79 -41.96
CA SER A 235 47.15 -69.87 -41.87
C SER A 235 46.50 -71.24 -41.57
N ALA A 236 45.32 -71.24 -40.96
CA ALA A 236 44.52 -72.45 -40.72
C ALA A 236 43.59 -72.81 -41.91
N GLY A 237 43.51 -71.96 -42.95
CA GLY A 237 42.64 -72.18 -44.11
C GLY A 237 41.15 -71.87 -43.89
N SER A 238 40.77 -71.27 -42.74
CA SER A 238 39.37 -71.10 -42.32
C SER A 238 38.70 -69.80 -42.78
N LEU A 239 39.39 -68.91 -43.52
CA LEU A 239 38.80 -67.65 -44.01
C LEU A 239 37.69 -67.82 -45.07
N ASN A 240 37.52 -69.02 -45.64
CA ASN A 240 36.58 -69.26 -46.75
C ASN A 240 35.17 -69.72 -46.33
N GLU A 241 34.89 -69.96 -45.04
CA GLU A 241 33.63 -70.58 -44.61
C GLU A 241 32.61 -69.63 -43.94
N VAL A 242 32.98 -68.40 -43.58
CA VAL A 242 32.10 -67.53 -42.77
C VAL A 242 31.22 -66.58 -43.61
N SER A 243 31.32 -66.59 -44.94
CA SER A 243 30.57 -65.67 -45.83
C SER A 243 29.20 -66.18 -46.31
N GLN A 244 28.67 -67.28 -45.76
CA GLN A 244 27.30 -67.71 -46.09
C GLN A 244 26.32 -67.15 -45.05
N GLU A 245 25.74 -65.99 -45.36
CA GLU A 245 24.50 -65.51 -44.74
C GLU A 245 23.38 -66.54 -44.98
N PRO A 246 22.57 -66.91 -43.98
CA PRO A 246 21.35 -67.66 -44.23
C PRO A 246 20.29 -66.73 -44.83
N GLU A 247 19.71 -67.14 -45.97
CA GLU A 247 18.54 -66.51 -46.59
C GLU A 247 17.42 -66.35 -45.55
N GLU A 248 17.04 -65.12 -45.27
CA GLU A 248 15.89 -64.75 -44.44
C GLU A 248 14.61 -64.87 -45.28
N ASP A 249 13.88 -65.97 -45.12
CA ASP A 249 12.50 -66.11 -45.57
C ASP A 249 11.59 -65.18 -44.75
N TRP A 250 11.28 -64.03 -45.33
CA TRP A 250 10.30 -63.07 -44.80
C TRP A 250 8.89 -63.42 -45.33
N VAL A 251 7.92 -63.59 -44.42
CA VAL A 251 6.49 -63.72 -44.74
C VAL A 251 5.69 -62.74 -43.86
N PRO A 252 4.63 -62.08 -44.39
CA PRO A 252 4.19 -60.73 -44.00
C PRO A 252 3.60 -60.53 -42.61
#